data_AF-A0A354EIR3-F1
#
_entry.id   AF-A0A354EIR3-F1
#
_cell.length_a   1.000
_cell.length_b   1.000
_cell.length_c   1.000
_cell.angle_alpha   90.00
_cell.angle_beta   90.00
_cell.angle_gamma   90.00
#
_symmetry.space_group_name_H-M   'P 1'
#
loop_
_entity.id
_entity.type
_entity.pdbx_description
1 polymer ?
#
loop_
_entity_poly.entity_id
_entity_poly.type
_entity_poly.pdbx_seq_one_letter_code
_entity_poly.pdbx_strand_id
1 'polypeptide(L)'
;MIFFRMKKIICTSVFFGSLLFTFSFAQAAPARWGIALNHEARECAGFWPGDEFVAYDLPEGWKAYFPDYDPKTGTTALVTEIGSCDFKRKGDEEKCCSQLGYKYVSDNIGKGQKTILRDKEEFLRGMKNR
;
A
#
# COMPACT_ATOMS: atom_id res chain seq x y z
N MET A 1 -76.43 -2.98 -15.31
CA MET A 1 -76.19 -1.95 -14.27
C MET A 1 -74.81 -2.22 -13.68
N ILE A 2 -73.85 -1.37 -14.03
CA ILE A 2 -72.43 -1.45 -13.65
C ILE A 2 -72.30 -0.78 -12.28
N PHE A 3 -71.64 -1.41 -11.31
CA PHE A 3 -70.99 -0.68 -10.22
C PHE A 3 -69.74 -1.43 -9.76
N PHE A 4 -68.60 -1.01 -10.32
CA PHE A 4 -67.26 -1.27 -9.81
C PHE A 4 -67.12 -0.65 -8.41
N ARG A 5 -66.55 -1.39 -7.46
CA ARG A 5 -66.12 -0.83 -6.17
C ARG A 5 -64.63 -1.12 -5.95
N MET A 6 -63.80 -0.17 -6.38
CA MET A 6 -62.41 -0.05 -5.93
C MET A 6 -62.36 0.44 -4.47
N LYS A 7 -61.32 -0.01 -3.76
CA LYS A 7 -60.42 0.72 -2.84
C LYS A 7 -60.18 -0.05 -1.54
N LYS A 8 -58.93 -0.46 -1.31
CA LYS A 8 -58.00 0.23 -0.38
C LYS A 8 -56.64 -0.49 -0.38
N ILE A 9 -55.65 0.21 -0.94
CA ILE A 9 -54.21 0.07 -0.68
C ILE A 9 -53.96 0.60 0.74
N ILE A 10 -53.01 0.00 1.51
CA ILE A 10 -52.33 0.45 2.76
C ILE A 10 -51.95 -0.85 3.52
N CYS A 11 -50.76 -1.13 4.08
CA CYS A 11 -49.55 -0.38 4.37
C CYS A 11 -48.40 -1.40 4.61
N THR A 12 -47.23 -1.11 4.04
CA THR A 12 -45.91 -1.25 4.67
C THR A 12 -45.63 -2.49 5.55
N SER A 13 -45.16 -3.57 4.92
CA SER A 13 -44.30 -4.54 5.62
C SER A 13 -42.93 -3.91 5.83
N VAL A 14 -42.63 -3.65 7.09
CA VAL A 14 -41.45 -2.97 7.63
C VAL A 14 -40.16 -3.62 7.12
N PHE A 15 -39.43 -2.91 6.24
CA PHE A 15 -38.03 -3.17 5.93
C PHE A 15 -37.18 -2.79 7.16
N PHE A 16 -37.17 -3.62 8.19
CA PHE A 16 -36.18 -3.52 9.28
C PHE A 16 -34.92 -4.27 8.87
N GLY A 17 -34.32 -3.82 7.76
CA GLY A 17 -32.94 -4.14 7.44
C GLY A 17 -32.09 -3.34 8.41
N SER A 18 -31.81 -3.92 9.58
CA SER A 18 -30.75 -3.47 10.47
C SER A 18 -29.43 -3.60 9.73
N LEU A 19 -29.14 -2.55 8.96
CA LEU A 19 -27.87 -2.27 8.31
C LEU A 19 -26.86 -2.05 9.45
N LEU A 20 -26.36 -3.15 10.00
CA LEU A 20 -25.17 -3.18 10.85
C LEU A 20 -24.00 -2.75 9.98
N PHE A 21 -23.85 -1.43 9.86
CA PHE A 21 -22.69 -0.80 9.25
C PHE A 21 -21.53 -1.05 10.21
N THR A 22 -20.88 -2.20 10.07
CA THR A 22 -19.61 -2.48 10.74
C THR A 22 -18.60 -1.49 10.17
N PHE A 23 -18.40 -0.38 10.88
CA PHE A 23 -17.29 0.53 10.61
C PHE A 23 -15.99 -0.22 10.93
N SER A 24 -15.40 -0.83 9.91
CA SER A 24 -14.04 -1.32 9.96
C SER A 24 -13.12 -0.11 10.08
N PHE A 25 -12.58 0.12 11.28
CA PHE A 25 -11.45 1.03 11.45
C PHE A 25 -10.26 0.42 10.70
N ALA A 26 -9.94 0.98 9.52
CA ALA A 26 -8.70 0.66 8.83
C ALA A 26 -7.55 1.19 9.70
N GLN A 27 -6.82 0.28 10.35
CA GLN A 27 -5.55 0.65 10.97
C GLN A 27 -4.51 0.76 9.87
N ALA A 28 -4.06 1.98 9.64
CA ALA A 28 -3.02 2.28 8.68
C ALA A 28 -1.68 2.24 9.43
N ALA A 29 -0.84 1.26 9.08
CA ALA A 29 0.47 1.10 9.67
C ALA A 29 1.50 1.65 8.67
N PRO A 30 2.51 2.42 9.14
CA PRO A 30 3.52 2.99 8.26
C PRO A 30 4.22 1.86 7.49
N ALA A 31 4.45 2.06 6.19
CA ALA A 31 5.08 1.02 5.40
C ALA A 31 6.52 0.78 5.88
N ARG A 32 6.94 -0.49 5.82
CA ARG A 32 8.27 -0.89 6.28
C ARG A 32 9.34 -0.33 5.35
N TRP A 33 10.47 0.02 5.93
CA TRP A 33 11.69 0.32 5.19
C TRP A 33 12.35 -0.99 4.74
N GLY A 34 12.91 -1.02 3.54
CA GLY A 34 13.58 -2.19 2.98
C GLY A 34 14.63 -1.81 1.96
N ILE A 35 14.96 -2.75 1.08
CA ILE A 35 15.87 -2.52 -0.05
C ILE A 35 15.14 -2.76 -1.37
N ALA A 36 15.68 -2.23 -2.45
CA ALA A 36 15.33 -2.62 -3.80
C ALA A 36 16.58 -3.07 -4.54
N LEU A 37 16.43 -4.10 -5.38
CA LEU A 37 17.49 -4.66 -6.20
C LEU A 37 17.18 -4.45 -7.69
N ASN A 38 18.21 -4.10 -8.45
CA ASN A 38 18.22 -4.18 -9.90
C ASN A 38 19.21 -5.27 -10.31
N HIS A 39 18.68 -6.41 -10.77
CA HIS A 39 19.48 -7.59 -11.12
C HIS A 39 20.31 -7.40 -12.39
N GLU A 40 19.84 -6.59 -13.34
CA GLU A 40 20.55 -6.31 -14.60
C GLU A 40 21.78 -5.43 -14.37
N ALA A 41 21.62 -4.35 -13.61
CA ALA A 41 22.70 -3.42 -13.28
C ALA A 41 23.60 -3.90 -12.13
N ARG A 42 23.18 -4.94 -11.39
CA ARG A 42 23.79 -5.39 -10.12
C ARG A 42 23.87 -4.28 -9.07
N GLU A 43 22.81 -3.47 -8.99
CA GLU A 43 22.68 -2.34 -8.08
C GLU A 43 21.63 -2.59 -6.99
N CYS A 44 21.86 -2.00 -5.82
CA CYS A 44 21.02 -2.11 -4.65
C CYS A 44 20.86 -0.74 -4.00
N ALA A 45 19.67 -0.46 -3.50
CA ALA A 45 19.34 0.81 -2.88
C ALA A 45 18.35 0.60 -1.74
N GLY A 46 18.28 1.54 -0.81
CA GLY A 46 17.16 1.59 0.12
C GLY A 46 15.86 1.91 -0.61
N PHE A 47 14.74 1.43 -0.07
CA PHE A 47 13.42 1.74 -0.60
C PHE A 47 12.39 1.88 0.51
N TRP A 48 11.57 2.91 0.37
CA TRP A 48 10.40 3.13 1.18
C TRP A 48 9.21 3.42 0.28
N PRO A 49 8.18 2.56 0.26
CA PRO A 49 7.03 2.73 -0.63
C PRO A 49 6.13 3.88 -0.19
N GLY A 50 6.33 4.42 1.02
CA GLY A 50 5.60 5.58 1.55
C GLY A 50 4.65 5.24 2.69
N ASP A 51 3.65 6.07 2.90
CA ASP A 51 2.62 5.97 3.93
C ASP A 51 1.24 6.36 3.37
N GLU A 52 0.26 6.59 4.25
CA GLU A 52 -1.12 6.93 3.89
C GLU A 52 -1.25 8.26 3.13
N PHE A 53 -0.23 9.12 3.17
CA PHE A 53 -0.26 10.45 2.58
C PHE A 53 0.62 10.55 1.34
N VAL A 54 1.64 9.68 1.25
CA VAL A 54 2.64 9.71 0.20
C VAL A 54 2.94 8.29 -0.26
N ALA A 55 2.89 8.04 -1.57
CA ALA A 55 3.42 6.82 -2.17
C ALA A 55 4.62 7.13 -3.05
N TYR A 56 5.57 6.19 -3.12
CA TYR A 56 6.72 6.23 -4.02
C TYR A 56 6.73 4.98 -4.90
N ASP A 57 6.85 5.19 -6.21
CA ASP A 57 6.96 4.11 -7.18
C ASP A 57 8.44 3.72 -7.38
N LEU A 58 8.69 2.44 -7.64
CA LEU A 58 10.02 1.97 -8.03
C LEU A 58 10.30 2.30 -9.51
N PRO A 59 11.55 2.62 -9.88
CA PRO A 59 11.93 2.69 -11.29
C PRO A 59 11.81 1.31 -11.96
N GLU A 60 11.68 1.30 -13.28
CA GLU A 60 11.64 0.07 -14.07
C GLU A 60 12.91 -0.78 -13.85
N GLY A 61 12.74 -2.10 -13.78
CA GLY A 61 13.82 -3.06 -13.51
C GLY A 61 14.22 -3.22 -12.04
N TRP A 62 13.64 -2.42 -11.12
CA TRP A 62 13.88 -2.57 -9.68
C TRP A 62 12.80 -3.42 -9.02
N LYS A 63 13.20 -4.23 -8.03
CA LYS A 63 12.30 -5.05 -7.23
C LYS A 63 12.54 -4.80 -5.74
N ALA A 64 11.47 -4.48 -5.00
CA ALA A 64 11.51 -4.24 -3.57
C ALA A 64 11.52 -5.55 -2.77
N TYR A 65 12.26 -5.53 -1.67
CA TYR A 65 12.31 -6.57 -0.66
C TYR A 65 12.23 -5.91 0.72
N PHE A 66 11.43 -6.50 1.60
CA PHE A 66 11.21 -5.96 2.94
C PHE A 66 11.60 -6.99 4.00
N PRO A 67 12.11 -6.54 5.15
CA PRO A 67 12.39 -7.43 6.26
C PRO A 67 11.11 -8.13 6.73
N ASP A 68 11.22 -9.43 6.92
CA ASP A 68 10.20 -10.21 7.59
C ASP A 68 10.67 -10.64 8.99
N TYR A 69 9.72 -10.69 9.91
CA TYR A 69 9.99 -11.10 11.29
C TYR A 69 9.67 -12.59 11.41
N ASP A 70 10.69 -13.39 11.73
CA ASP A 70 10.47 -14.79 12.06
C ASP A 70 10.13 -14.92 13.56
N PRO A 71 8.89 -15.30 13.92
CA PRO A 71 8.49 -15.44 15.32
C PRO A 71 9.16 -16.62 16.03
N LYS A 72 9.74 -17.58 15.29
CA LYS A 72 10.40 -18.76 15.87
C LYS A 72 11.80 -18.44 16.35
N THR A 73 12.54 -17.65 15.58
CA THR A 73 13.92 -17.26 15.90
C THR A 73 13.99 -15.89 16.59
N GLY A 74 12.91 -15.10 16.51
CA GLY A 74 12.88 -13.73 17.01
C GLY A 74 13.77 -12.77 16.21
N THR A 75 14.15 -13.14 14.99
CA THR A 75 15.07 -12.36 14.15
C THR A 75 14.34 -11.71 12.99
N THR A 76 14.73 -10.48 12.68
CA THR A 76 14.34 -9.78 11.47
C THR A 76 15.39 -10.01 10.39
N ALA A 77 15.01 -10.67 9.30
CA ALA A 77 15.88 -10.94 8.17
C ALA A 77 15.20 -10.49 6.88
N LEU A 78 16.00 -10.05 5.92
CA LEU A 78 15.51 -9.71 4.59
C LEU A 78 15.92 -10.83 3.65
N VAL A 79 14.92 -11.52 3.11
CA VAL A 79 15.09 -12.67 2.22
C VAL A 79 14.81 -12.23 0.79
N THR A 80 15.76 -12.55 -0.09
CA THR A 80 15.69 -12.27 -1.52
C THR A 80 15.90 -13.58 -2.29
N GLU A 81 15.69 -13.55 -3.61
CA GLU A 81 15.87 -14.72 -4.47
C GLU A 81 17.33 -15.20 -4.55
N ILE A 82 18.28 -14.30 -4.28
CA ILE A 82 19.73 -14.55 -4.36
C ILE A 82 20.34 -14.94 -3.01
N GLY A 83 19.63 -14.73 -1.90
CA GLY A 83 20.13 -14.95 -0.56
C GLY A 83 19.40 -14.12 0.49
N SER A 84 19.88 -14.19 1.73
CA SER A 84 19.36 -13.43 2.86
C SER A 84 20.42 -12.53 3.46
N CYS A 85 20.02 -11.39 3.99
CA CYS A 85 20.90 -10.47 4.71
C CYS A 85 20.31 -10.07 6.06
N ASP A 86 21.18 -9.60 6.96
CA ASP A 86 20.77 -9.02 8.23
C ASP A 86 20.27 -7.59 8.01
N PHE A 87 18.96 -7.38 8.19
CA PHE A 87 18.34 -6.06 8.07
C PHE A 87 17.53 -5.75 9.32
N LYS A 88 18.10 -4.99 10.26
CA LYS A 88 17.46 -4.72 11.56
C LYS A 88 16.75 -3.39 11.58
N ARG A 89 17.29 -2.38 10.89
CA ARG A 89 16.75 -1.02 10.87
C ARG A 89 17.14 -0.28 9.60
N LYS A 90 16.45 0.85 9.37
CA LYS A 90 16.89 1.86 8.41
C LYS A 90 18.34 2.28 8.72
N GLY A 91 19.18 2.36 7.69
CA GLY A 91 20.63 2.56 7.78
C GLY A 91 21.46 1.29 7.57
N ASP A 92 20.84 0.10 7.62
CA ASP A 92 21.54 -1.17 7.37
C ASP A 92 21.55 -1.57 5.88
N GLU A 93 20.99 -0.75 4.98
CA GLU A 93 20.80 -1.04 3.56
C GLU A 93 22.14 -1.33 2.87
N GLU A 94 23.13 -0.45 3.02
CA GLU A 94 24.45 -0.60 2.39
C GLU A 94 25.15 -1.91 2.81
N LYS A 95 25.05 -2.25 4.10
CA LYS A 95 25.61 -3.49 4.63
C LYS A 95 24.90 -4.71 4.05
N CYS A 96 23.56 -4.69 4.00
CA CYS A 96 22.78 -5.75 3.40
C CYS A 96 23.09 -5.91 1.90
N CYS A 97 23.14 -4.81 1.15
CA CYS A 97 23.52 -4.81 -0.27
C CYS A 97 24.91 -5.43 -0.48
N SER A 98 25.86 -5.12 0.39
CA SER A 98 27.22 -5.68 0.35
C SER A 98 27.23 -7.18 0.62
N GLN A 99 26.42 -7.68 1.57
CA GLN A 99 26.27 -9.13 1.84
C GLN A 99 25.70 -9.88 0.64
N LEU A 100 24.78 -9.25 -0.10
CA LEU A 100 24.18 -9.80 -1.31
C LEU A 100 25.10 -9.67 -2.54
N GLY A 101 26.21 -8.95 -2.44
CA GLY A 101 27.16 -8.72 -3.54
C GLY A 101 26.68 -7.71 -4.59
N TYR A 102 25.85 -6.74 -4.18
CA TYR A 102 25.35 -5.67 -5.04
C TYR A 102 26.01 -4.34 -4.68
N LYS A 103 26.18 -3.46 -5.67
CA LYS A 103 26.68 -2.11 -5.44
C LYS A 103 25.58 -1.25 -4.82
N TYR A 104 25.83 -0.67 -3.65
CA TYR A 104 24.92 0.29 -3.05
C TYR A 104 24.95 1.64 -3.81
N VAL A 105 23.79 2.19 -4.16
CA VAL A 105 23.71 3.43 -4.96
C VAL A 105 22.98 4.58 -4.28
N SER A 106 22.03 4.34 -3.39
CA SER A 106 21.26 5.40 -2.73
C SER A 106 20.43 4.92 -1.55
N ASP A 107 20.13 5.83 -0.61
CA ASP A 107 19.29 5.58 0.57
C ASP A 107 17.80 5.40 0.27
N ASN A 108 17.29 6.03 -0.77
CA ASN A 108 15.93 5.81 -1.23
C ASN A 108 15.85 5.98 -2.75
N ILE A 109 15.56 4.89 -3.45
CA ILE A 109 15.40 4.90 -4.91
C ILE A 109 13.98 5.26 -5.37
N GLY A 110 13.03 5.38 -4.45
CA GLY A 110 11.62 5.68 -4.74
C GLY A 110 11.46 7.01 -5.49
N LYS A 111 10.67 6.99 -6.57
CA LYS A 111 10.37 8.15 -7.41
C LYS A 111 8.89 8.49 -7.38
N GLY A 112 8.59 9.78 -7.58
CA GLY A 112 7.23 10.30 -7.76
C GLY A 112 6.46 10.41 -6.46
N GLN A 113 6.21 11.65 -6.01
CA GLN A 113 5.34 11.90 -4.86
C GLN A 113 3.89 12.01 -5.35
N LYS A 114 3.12 10.94 -5.25
CA LYS A 114 1.66 11.02 -5.43
C LYS A 114 1.03 11.34 -4.09
N THR A 115 0.74 12.61 -3.84
CA THR A 115 -0.08 12.99 -2.70
C THR A 115 -1.52 12.63 -3.03
N ILE A 116 -2.16 11.78 -2.23
CA ILE A 116 -3.58 11.40 -2.42
C ILE A 116 -4.50 12.66 -2.43
N LEU A 117 -4.04 13.77 -1.85
CA LEU A 117 -4.75 15.05 -1.88
C LEU A 117 -4.71 15.80 -3.22
N ARG A 118 -3.76 15.52 -4.13
CA ARG A 118 -3.72 16.15 -5.46
C ARG A 118 -4.87 15.66 -6.36
N ASP A 119 -5.34 14.44 -6.15
CA ASP A 119 -6.53 13.92 -6.85
C ASP A 119 -7.80 14.66 -6.43
N LYS A 120 -7.82 15.29 -5.25
CA LYS A 120 -8.97 16.11 -4.82
C LYS A 120 -9.13 17.35 -5.69
N GLU A 121 -8.05 17.99 -6.12
CA GLU A 121 -8.13 19.14 -7.04
C GLU A 121 -8.55 18.72 -8.45
N GLU A 122 -8.07 17.57 -8.95
CA GLU A 122 -8.54 17.00 -10.22
C GLU A 122 -10.01 16.59 -10.17
N PHE A 123 -10.43 15.94 -9.09
CA PHE A 123 -11.82 15.56 -8.84
C PHE A 123 -12.74 16.78 -8.73
N LEU A 124 -12.35 17.81 -7.96
CA LEU A 124 -13.11 19.06 -7.83
C LEU A 124 -13.18 19.82 -9.17
N ARG A 125 -12.11 19.81 -9.96
CA ARG A 125 -12.09 20.40 -11.31
C ARG A 125 -12.98 19.63 -12.27
N GLY A 126 -13.05 18.31 -12.17
CA GLY A 126 -13.99 17.47 -12.91
C GLY A 126 -15.46 17.70 -12.52
N MET A 127 -15.73 18.02 -11.25
CA MET A 127 -17.08 18.38 -10.77
C MET A 127 -17.51 19.79 -11.18
N LYS A 128 -16.57 20.75 -11.32
CA LYS A 128 -16.89 22.12 -11.77
C LYS A 128 -17.23 22.23 -13.26
N ASN A 129 -16.89 21.22 -14.06
CA ASN A 129 -17.10 21.20 -15.52
C ASN A 129 -18.31 20.34 -15.95
N ARG A 130 -19.17 19.92 -15.01
CA ARG A 130 -20.50 19.33 -15.27
C ARG A 130 -21.58 20.29 -14.82
#